data_AF-A0A8J7W4I7-F1
#
_entry.id   AF-A0A8J7W4I7-F1
#
_cell.length_a   1.000
_cell.length_b   1.000
_cell.length_c   1.000
_cell.angle_alpha   90.00
_cell.angle_beta   90.00
_cell.angle_gamma   90.00
#
_symmetry.space_group_name_H-M   'P 1'
#
loop_
_entity.id
_entity.type
_entity.pdbx_description
1 polymer ?
#
loop_
_entity_poly.entity_id
_entity_poly.type
_entity_poly.pdbx_seq_one_letter_code
_entity_poly.pdbx_strand_id
1 'polypeptide(L)'
;MKDKFETFRASEKERQELKRMAKKAKMSKSDYIRHCVFDKEITVIDGIDDFAKQLKAIGNNLNQLTTRANMGHFEAVNLAETKEQLGKIYDLLAHLCRQEPVEQVVKFVDEEESILVVEPENPPVANQISQEVLPISEIENERKGFFAFLDRRS
;
A
#
# COMPACT_ATOMS: atom_id res chain seq x y z
N MET A 1 18.09 3.95 -32.83
CA MET A 1 18.51 2.55 -32.66
C MET A 1 19.90 2.57 -32.02
N LYS A 2 20.28 1.58 -31.20
CA LYS A 2 21.60 1.54 -30.55
C LYS A 2 22.47 0.59 -31.38
N ASP A 3 23.43 1.14 -32.12
CA ASP A 3 24.04 0.41 -33.24
C ASP A 3 25.56 0.16 -33.05
N LYS A 4 26.14 0.67 -31.97
CA LYS A 4 27.56 0.56 -31.63
C LYS A 4 27.76 -0.32 -30.39
N PHE A 5 28.76 -1.18 -30.43
CA PHE A 5 29.10 -2.12 -29.36
C PHE A 5 30.51 -1.86 -28.83
N GLU A 6 30.64 -1.81 -27.51
CA GLU A 6 31.93 -1.75 -26.82
C GLU A 6 32.19 -3.10 -26.14
N THR A 7 33.41 -3.60 -26.26
CA THR A 7 33.83 -4.89 -25.67
C THR A 7 34.87 -4.65 -24.61
N PHE A 8 34.73 -5.28 -23.43
CA PHE A 8 35.71 -5.22 -22.35
C PHE A 8 36.08 -6.64 -21.90
N ARG A 9 37.30 -6.80 -21.38
CA ARG A 9 37.75 -8.07 -20.79
C ARG A 9 37.35 -8.11 -19.32
N ALA A 10 36.84 -9.25 -18.87
CA ALA A 10 36.51 -9.50 -17.48
C ALA A 10 36.95 -10.92 -17.11
N SER A 11 37.43 -11.09 -15.89
CA SER A 11 37.63 -12.40 -15.28
C SER A 11 36.28 -13.11 -15.08
N GLU A 12 36.34 -14.43 -14.91
CA GLU A 12 35.11 -15.21 -14.67
C GLU A 12 34.41 -14.80 -13.37
N LYS A 13 35.17 -14.37 -12.35
CA LYS A 13 34.61 -13.85 -11.09
C LYS A 13 33.81 -12.55 -11.32
N GLU A 14 34.41 -11.58 -11.98
CA GLU A 14 33.76 -10.29 -12.30
C GLU A 14 32.50 -10.50 -13.15
N ARG A 15 32.54 -11.44 -14.11
CA ARG A 15 31.38 -11.78 -14.94
C ARG A 15 30.21 -12.32 -14.12
N GLN A 16 30.50 -13.13 -13.10
CA GLN A 16 29.48 -13.68 -12.20
C GLN A 16 28.91 -12.61 -11.28
N GLU A 17 29.76 -11.76 -10.71
CA GLU A 17 29.32 -10.62 -9.90
C GLU A 17 28.44 -9.66 -10.69
N LEU A 18 28.84 -9.32 -11.91
CA LEU A 18 28.03 -8.48 -12.80
C LEU A 18 26.66 -9.09 -13.08
N LYS A 19 26.61 -10.41 -13.33
CA LYS A 19 25.33 -11.12 -13.54
C LYS A 19 24.45 -11.06 -12.28
N ARG A 20 25.06 -11.20 -11.09
CA ARG A 20 24.35 -11.12 -9.81
C ARG A 20 23.79 -9.72 -9.57
N MET A 21 24.59 -8.69 -9.80
CA MET A 21 24.16 -7.30 -9.60
C MET A 21 23.08 -6.89 -10.61
N ALA A 22 23.21 -7.24 -11.88
CA ALA A 22 22.19 -6.99 -12.88
C ALA A 22 20.86 -7.70 -12.53
N LYS A 23 20.92 -8.93 -12.00
CA LYS A 23 19.73 -9.66 -11.53
C LYS A 23 19.09 -8.99 -10.32
N LYS A 24 19.88 -8.52 -9.34
CA LYS A 24 19.38 -7.75 -8.19
C LYS A 24 18.71 -6.46 -8.65
N ALA A 25 19.26 -5.83 -9.68
CA ALA A 25 18.75 -4.62 -10.29
C ALA A 25 17.56 -4.84 -11.26
N LYS A 26 17.07 -6.09 -11.42
CA LYS A 26 16.01 -6.49 -12.37
C LYS A 26 16.22 -6.00 -13.81
N MET A 27 17.45 -5.91 -14.28
CA MET A 27 17.79 -5.37 -15.59
C MET A 27 18.76 -6.26 -16.38
N SER A 28 18.88 -6.01 -17.69
CA SER A 28 19.86 -6.72 -18.52
C SER A 28 21.28 -6.31 -18.13
N LYS A 29 22.28 -7.17 -18.37
CA LYS A 29 23.68 -6.87 -18.06
C LYS A 29 24.16 -5.59 -18.77
N SER A 30 23.79 -5.43 -20.04
CA SER A 30 24.18 -4.28 -20.85
C SER A 30 23.54 -2.98 -20.37
N ASP A 31 22.30 -3.05 -19.88
CA ASP A 31 21.65 -1.89 -19.28
C ASP A 31 22.26 -1.56 -17.91
N TYR A 32 22.54 -2.57 -17.08
CA TYR A 32 23.21 -2.40 -15.80
C TYR A 32 24.57 -1.70 -15.94
N ILE A 33 25.43 -2.19 -16.84
CA ILE A 33 26.73 -1.55 -17.10
C ILE A 33 26.53 -0.11 -17.57
N ARG A 34 25.56 0.13 -18.46
CA ARG A 34 25.29 1.49 -18.95
C ARG A 34 24.87 2.42 -17.80
N HIS A 35 24.00 1.97 -16.91
CA HIS A 35 23.59 2.76 -15.77
C HIS A 35 24.77 3.04 -14.83
N CYS A 36 25.60 2.04 -14.53
CA CYS A 36 26.79 2.21 -13.70
C CYS A 36 27.84 3.16 -14.31
N VAL A 37 28.07 3.11 -15.63
CA VAL A 37 29.09 3.94 -16.30
C VAL A 37 28.65 5.39 -16.44
N PHE A 38 27.35 5.63 -16.63
CA PHE A 38 26.80 6.98 -16.76
C PHE A 38 26.23 7.55 -15.46
N ASP A 39 26.60 6.94 -14.32
CA ASP A 39 26.21 7.34 -12.96
C ASP A 39 24.71 7.60 -12.81
N LYS A 40 23.91 6.79 -13.50
CA LYS A 40 22.45 6.85 -13.41
C LYS A 40 22.04 6.03 -12.22
N GLU A 41 21.37 6.67 -11.27
CA GLU A 41 20.87 6.00 -10.08
C GLU A 41 19.97 4.81 -10.44
N ILE A 42 20.23 3.67 -9.79
CA ILE A 42 19.47 2.44 -9.97
C ILE A 42 18.59 2.26 -8.73
N THR A 43 17.41 2.85 -8.74
CA THR A 43 16.40 2.66 -7.70
C THR A 43 15.48 1.49 -8.08
N VAL A 44 15.61 0.37 -7.39
CA VAL A 44 14.67 -0.76 -7.54
C VAL A 44 13.66 -0.68 -6.42
N ILE A 45 12.40 -0.43 -6.76
CA ILE A 45 11.30 -0.45 -5.81
C ILE A 45 10.55 -1.77 -6.02
N ASP A 46 10.79 -2.72 -5.12
CA ASP A 46 10.08 -3.99 -5.09
C ASP A 46 8.65 -3.79 -4.54
N GLY A 47 7.67 -4.49 -5.12
CA GLY A 47 6.29 -4.51 -4.62
C GLY A 47 5.34 -3.43 -5.16
N ILE A 48 5.77 -2.56 -6.09
CA ILE A 48 4.87 -1.59 -6.75
C ILE A 48 3.69 -2.28 -7.44
N ASP A 49 3.92 -3.42 -8.07
CA ASP A 49 2.86 -4.16 -8.77
C ASP A 49 1.77 -4.63 -7.81
N ASP A 50 2.15 -5.07 -6.60
CA ASP A 50 1.21 -5.52 -5.59
C ASP A 50 0.51 -4.35 -4.90
N PHE A 51 1.22 -3.24 -4.67
CA PHE A 51 0.62 -1.99 -4.24
C PHE A 51 -0.42 -1.48 -5.25
N ALA A 52 -0.10 -1.51 -6.55
CA ALA A 52 -1.02 -1.11 -7.61
C ALA A 52 -2.27 -2.00 -7.67
N LYS A 53 -2.14 -3.31 -7.42
CA LYS A 53 -3.28 -4.22 -7.30
C LYS A 53 -4.17 -3.84 -6.11
N GLN A 54 -3.59 -3.56 -4.94
CA GLN A 54 -4.33 -3.15 -3.76
C GLN A 54 -5.04 -1.81 -3.98
N LEU A 55 -4.35 -0.82 -4.58
CA LEU A 55 -4.94 0.47 -4.92
C LEU A 55 -6.11 0.32 -5.90
N LYS A 56 -5.98 -0.57 -6.89
CA LYS A 56 -7.08 -0.90 -7.81
C LYS A 56 -8.26 -1.55 -7.09
N ALA A 57 -8.01 -2.43 -6.12
CA ALA A 57 -9.07 -3.04 -5.32
C ALA A 57 -9.81 -1.99 -4.47
N ILE A 58 -9.08 -1.07 -3.83
CA ILE A 58 -9.65 0.06 -3.09
C ILE A 58 -10.51 0.94 -4.02
N GLY A 59 -10.00 1.28 -5.20
CA GLY A 59 -10.74 2.06 -6.20
C GLY A 59 -12.03 1.36 -6.66
N ASN A 60 -11.99 0.05 -6.85
CA ASN A 60 -13.17 -0.75 -7.19
C ASN A 60 -14.21 -0.74 -6.06
N ASN A 61 -13.77 -0.85 -4.80
CA ASN A 61 -14.66 -0.80 -3.64
C ASN A 61 -15.31 0.59 -3.51
N LEU A 62 -14.53 1.65 -3.70
CA LEU A 62 -15.03 3.03 -3.72
C LEU A 62 -16.06 3.24 -4.82
N ASN A 63 -15.82 2.71 -6.02
CA ASN A 63 -16.75 2.81 -7.14
C ASN A 63 -18.08 2.09 -6.84
N GLN A 64 -18.02 0.89 -6.23
CA GLN A 64 -19.21 0.15 -5.81
C GLN A 64 -19.99 0.92 -4.76
N LEU A 65 -19.31 1.48 -3.76
CA LEU A 65 -19.92 2.26 -2.68
C LEU A 65 -20.61 3.53 -3.23
N THR A 66 -19.94 4.24 -4.12
CA THR A 66 -20.49 5.42 -4.81
C THR A 66 -21.71 5.06 -5.65
N THR A 67 -21.64 3.94 -6.39
CA THR A 67 -22.76 3.44 -7.18
C THR A 67 -23.96 3.09 -6.29
N ARG A 68 -23.73 2.46 -5.14
CA ARG A 68 -24.78 2.11 -4.17
C ARG A 68 -25.39 3.33 -3.50
N ALA A 69 -24.58 4.32 -3.13
CA ALA A 69 -25.07 5.60 -2.61
C ALA A 69 -25.92 6.34 -3.67
N ASN A 70 -25.47 6.38 -4.93
CA ASN A 70 -26.23 6.99 -6.03
C ASN A 70 -27.55 6.25 -6.35
N MET A 71 -27.62 4.95 -6.06
CA MET A 71 -28.86 4.15 -6.15
C MET A 71 -29.81 4.37 -4.96
N GLY A 72 -29.48 5.26 -4.02
CA GLY A 72 -30.30 5.56 -2.84
C GLY A 72 -30.24 4.49 -1.76
N HIS A 73 -29.27 3.56 -1.82
CA HIS A 73 -29.11 2.54 -0.78
C HIS A 73 -28.47 3.08 0.50
N PHE A 74 -27.80 4.23 0.44
CA PHE A 74 -27.19 4.91 1.60
C PHE A 74 -27.32 6.43 1.40
N GLU A 75 -27.61 7.17 2.47
CA GLU A 75 -27.86 8.63 2.43
C GLU A 75 -26.56 9.45 2.33
N ALA A 76 -25.49 9.00 2.99
CA ALA A 76 -24.14 9.54 2.85
C ALA A 76 -23.11 8.52 3.36
N VAL A 77 -22.06 8.24 2.58
CA VAL A 77 -20.92 7.45 3.05
C VAL A 77 -19.77 8.38 3.37
N ASN A 78 -19.36 8.43 4.64
CA ASN A 78 -18.24 9.25 5.08
C ASN A 78 -16.90 8.62 4.63
N LEU A 79 -16.24 9.28 3.69
CA LEU A 79 -14.95 8.85 3.11
C LEU A 79 -13.80 9.79 3.46
N ALA A 80 -14.00 10.69 4.44
CA ALA A 80 -13.01 11.70 4.80
C ALA A 80 -11.67 11.08 5.23
N GLU A 81 -11.72 10.07 6.09
CA GLU A 81 -10.54 9.36 6.60
C GLU A 81 -9.81 8.59 5.48
N THR A 82 -10.55 7.89 4.60
CA THR A 82 -9.96 7.19 3.45
C THR A 82 -9.27 8.16 2.49
N LYS A 83 -9.86 9.33 2.26
CA LYS A 83 -9.26 10.38 1.43
C LYS A 83 -7.96 10.89 2.06
N GLU A 84 -7.94 11.11 3.38
CA GLU A 84 -6.76 11.56 4.10
C GLU A 84 -5.62 10.53 4.05
N GLN A 85 -5.91 9.26 4.35
CA GLN A 85 -4.91 8.19 4.28
C GLN A 85 -4.38 8.00 2.86
N LEU A 86 -5.25 8.07 1.84
CA LEU A 86 -4.81 7.99 0.45
C LEU A 86 -3.92 9.18 0.07
N GLY A 87 -4.22 10.37 0.57
CA GLY A 87 -3.38 11.57 0.41
C GLY A 87 -1.97 11.36 0.97
N LYS A 88 -1.86 10.86 2.21
CA LYS A 88 -0.57 10.54 2.85
C LYS A 88 0.27 9.55 2.03
N ILE A 89 -0.38 8.53 1.47
CA ILE A 89 0.27 7.55 0.59
C ILE A 89 0.77 8.21 -0.70
N TYR A 90 -0.04 9.08 -1.32
CA TYR A 90 0.38 9.81 -2.52
C TYR A 90 1.56 10.75 -2.24
N ASP A 91 1.56 11.42 -1.10
CA ASP A 91 2.68 12.27 -0.70
C ASP A 91 3.95 11.43 -0.53
N LEU A 92 3.90 10.32 0.19
CA LEU A 92 5.05 9.40 0.34
C LEU A 92 5.56 8.91 -1.03
N LEU A 93 4.68 8.53 -1.95
CA LEU A 93 5.06 8.13 -3.29
C LEU A 93 5.70 9.27 -4.09
N ALA A 94 5.16 10.48 -3.98
CA ALA A 94 5.71 11.66 -4.65
C ALA A 94 7.12 12.00 -4.15
N HIS A 95 7.39 11.82 -2.85
CA HIS A 95 8.72 11.99 -2.28
C HIS A 95 9.68 10.90 -2.78
N LEU A 96 9.27 9.63 -2.79
CA LEU A 96 10.08 8.53 -3.32
C LEU A 96 10.44 8.73 -4.81
N CYS A 97 9.51 9.28 -5.59
CA CYS A 97 9.76 9.61 -6.99
C CYS A 97 10.68 10.83 -7.21
N ARG A 98 10.82 11.71 -6.22
CA ARG A 98 11.69 12.91 -6.31
C ARG A 98 13.09 12.73 -5.72
N GLN A 99 13.36 11.61 -5.03
CA GLN A 99 14.67 11.29 -4.44
C GLN A 99 15.19 12.40 -3.50
N GLU A 100 14.30 13.07 -2.78
CA GLU A 100 14.69 14.04 -1.74
C GLU A 100 15.16 13.30 -0.46
N PRO A 101 16.16 13.82 0.27
CA PRO A 101 16.77 13.13 1.40
C PRO A 101 15.81 12.92 2.57
N VAL A 102 15.87 11.74 3.18
CA VAL A 102 14.89 11.14 4.12
C VAL A 102 15.01 11.72 5.55
N GLU A 103 15.66 12.86 5.77
CA GLU A 103 15.80 13.44 7.11
C GLU A 103 14.53 14.11 7.68
N GLN A 104 13.41 14.17 6.95
CA GLN A 104 12.13 14.69 7.46
C GLN A 104 11.04 13.63 7.67
N VAL A 105 11.33 12.35 7.46
CA VAL A 105 10.31 11.27 7.54
C VAL A 105 10.18 10.67 8.95
N VAL A 106 11.07 11.01 9.90
CA VAL A 106 11.01 10.54 11.30
C VAL A 106 10.06 11.38 12.17
N LYS A 107 8.94 11.88 11.63
CA LYS A 107 7.89 12.55 12.43
C LYS A 107 6.49 11.99 12.28
N PHE A 108 6.34 10.87 11.57
CA PHE A 108 5.03 10.22 11.39
C PHE A 108 4.97 8.80 11.96
N VAL A 109 6.00 8.35 12.69
CA VAL A 109 6.07 6.99 13.27
C VAL A 109 6.16 7.00 14.81
N ASP A 110 6.20 8.17 15.46
CA ASP A 110 6.41 8.27 16.91
C ASP A 110 5.14 8.27 17.78
N GLU A 111 3.95 8.03 17.22
CA GLU A 111 2.77 7.73 18.05
C GLU A 111 2.15 6.42 17.57
N GLU A 112 2.03 5.47 18.50
CA GLU A 112 1.47 4.11 18.37
C GLU A 112 2.45 2.96 18.03
N GLU A 113 3.61 2.93 18.70
CA GLU A 113 4.24 1.64 19.08
C GLU A 113 4.19 1.47 20.62
N SER A 114 3.01 1.14 21.15
CA SER A 114 2.90 0.47 22.44
C SER A 114 1.65 -0.42 22.53
N ILE A 115 1.69 -1.58 21.88
CA ILE A 115 0.85 -2.71 22.30
C ILE A 115 1.78 -3.74 22.94
N LEU A 116 2.19 -3.45 24.18
CA LEU A 116 2.68 -4.45 25.12
C LEU A 116 1.47 -5.16 25.73
N VAL A 117 1.50 -6.48 25.68
CA VAL A 117 0.55 -7.42 26.29
C VAL A 117 0.32 -7.05 27.76
N VAL A 118 -0.92 -6.70 28.12
CA VAL A 118 -1.39 -6.67 29.53
C VAL A 118 -2.77 -7.31 29.59
N GLU A 119 -2.91 -8.29 30.48
CA GLU A 119 -4.12 -9.07 30.76
C GLU A 119 -5.32 -8.19 31.22
N PRO A 120 -6.57 -8.65 31.05
CA PRO A 120 -7.76 -7.86 31.35
C PRO A 120 -8.10 -7.89 32.84
N GLU A 121 -7.60 -6.93 33.60
CA GLU A 121 -8.11 -6.57 34.92
C GLU A 121 -9.31 -5.62 34.75
N ASN A 122 -10.51 -6.12 35.07
CA ASN A 122 -11.76 -5.38 35.02
C ASN A 122 -12.10 -4.88 36.44
N PRO A 123 -12.21 -3.56 36.67
CA PRO A 123 -13.18 -3.09 37.67
C PRO A 123 -13.98 -1.85 37.21
N PRO A 124 -15.09 -1.56 37.91
CA PRO A 124 -16.32 -1.13 37.27
C PRO A 124 -16.51 0.37 37.35
N VAL A 125 -17.03 0.98 36.28
CA VAL A 125 -17.64 2.31 36.39
C VAL A 125 -18.97 2.34 35.64
N ALA A 126 -20.01 2.49 36.43
CA ALA A 126 -21.39 2.60 36.03
C ALA A 126 -21.65 3.86 35.19
N ASN A 127 -22.54 3.70 34.20
CA ASN A 127 -23.51 4.65 33.69
C ASN A 127 -23.08 6.12 33.50
N GLN A 128 -22.98 6.55 32.24
CA GLN A 128 -23.95 7.48 31.60
C GLN A 128 -23.48 7.88 30.19
N ILE A 129 -23.85 7.12 29.15
CA ILE A 129 -24.07 7.66 27.79
C ILE A 129 -25.20 6.84 27.16
N SER A 130 -26.40 7.43 27.08
CA SER A 130 -27.45 6.97 26.18
C SER A 130 -27.08 7.36 24.76
N GLN A 131 -26.31 6.51 24.07
CA GLN A 131 -26.33 6.45 22.62
C GLN A 131 -26.94 5.09 22.27
N GLU A 132 -27.99 5.09 21.45
CA GLU A 132 -28.59 3.89 20.87
C GLU A 132 -27.53 3.19 20.00
N VAL A 133 -26.73 2.33 20.64
CA VAL A 133 -25.93 1.33 19.95
C VAL A 133 -26.91 0.24 19.54
N LEU A 134 -27.12 0.08 18.23
CA LEU A 134 -27.93 -1.03 17.71
C LEU A 134 -27.39 -2.34 18.31
N PRO A 135 -28.26 -3.22 18.84
CA PRO A 135 -27.81 -4.45 19.50
C PRO A 135 -26.95 -5.26 18.53
N ILE A 136 -25.85 -5.83 19.04
CA ILE A 136 -24.87 -6.60 18.25
C ILE A 136 -25.55 -7.70 17.39
N SER A 137 -26.68 -8.22 17.85
CA SER A 137 -27.52 -9.18 17.12
C SER A 137 -28.11 -8.63 15.81
N GLU A 138 -28.46 -7.34 15.75
CA GLU A 138 -28.97 -6.70 14.51
C GLU A 138 -27.84 -6.50 13.50
N ILE A 139 -26.66 -6.07 13.96
CA ILE A 139 -25.47 -5.95 13.12
C ILE A 139 -25.08 -7.32 12.52
N GLU A 140 -25.14 -8.38 13.33
CA GLU A 140 -24.89 -9.75 12.84
C GLU A 140 -25.93 -10.24 11.84
N ASN A 141 -27.19 -9.84 12.00
CA ASN A 141 -28.28 -10.20 11.09
C ASN A 141 -28.16 -9.46 9.75
N GLU A 142 -27.83 -8.18 9.76
CA GLU A 142 -27.53 -7.41 8.55
C GLU A 142 -26.30 -7.97 7.82
N ARG A 143 -25.26 -8.32 8.58
CA ARG A 143 -24.05 -8.94 8.03
C ARG A 143 -24.36 -10.29 7.37
N LYS A 144 -25.16 -11.15 8.02
CA LYS A 144 -25.62 -12.43 7.46
C LYS A 144 -26.51 -12.23 6.24
N GLY A 145 -27.41 -11.24 6.26
CA GLY A 145 -28.29 -10.90 5.14
C GLY A 145 -27.50 -10.42 3.92
N PHE A 146 -26.45 -9.63 4.14
CA PHE A 146 -25.54 -9.17 3.09
C PHE A 146 -24.74 -10.32 2.47
N PHE A 147 -24.20 -11.24 3.28
CA PHE A 147 -23.51 -12.43 2.76
C PHE A 147 -24.46 -13.35 1.97
N ALA A 148 -25.68 -13.57 2.46
CA ALA A 148 -26.69 -14.34 1.74
C ALA A 148 -27.13 -13.68 0.41
N PHE A 149 -27.07 -12.35 0.32
CA PHE A 149 -27.32 -11.60 -0.92
C PHE A 149 -26.19 -11.80 -1.95
N LEU A 150 -24.95 -11.87 -1.51
CA LEU A 150 -23.80 -12.09 -2.39
C LEU A 150 -23.79 -13.52 -2.97
N ASP A 151 -24.14 -14.53 -2.16
CA ASP A 151 -24.17 -15.93 -2.59
C ASP A 151 -25.27 -16.24 -3.63
N ARG A 152 -26.33 -15.42 -3.72
CA ARG A 152 -27.39 -15.60 -4.75
C ARG A 152 -27.01 -15.07 -6.14
N ARG A 153 -25.85 -14.43 -6.28
CA ARG A 153 -25.43 -13.78 -7.53
C ARG A 153 -24.20 -14.45 -8.18
N SER A 154 -23.68 -15.52 -7.57
CA SER A 154 -22.75 -16.48 -8.19
C SER A 154 -23.51 -17.52 -9.00
#